data_AF-A0A962YM35-F1
#
_entry.id   AF-A0A962YM35-F1
#
_cell.length_a   1.000
_cell.length_b   1.000
_cell.length_c   1.000
_cell.angle_alpha   90.00
_cell.angle_beta   90.00
_cell.angle_gamma   90.00
#
_symmetry.space_group_name_H-M   'P 1'
#
loop_
_entity.id
_entity.type
_entity.pdbx_description
1 polymer ?
#
loop_
_entity_poly.entity_id
_entity_poly.type
_entity_poly.pdbx_seq_one_letter_code
_entity_poly.pdbx_strand_id
1 'polypeptide(L)' 'DHIYSQELDRNSNTIEVFVARLRKKLPPGSIETIRGLGYRLTCPE' A
#
# COMPACT_ATOMS: atom_id res chain seq x y z
N ASP A 1 21.49 9.55 5.64
CA ASP A 1 20.56 10.59 5.14
C ASP A 1 20.43 10.48 3.64
N HIS A 2 19.21 10.66 3.09
CA HIS A 2 18.72 10.21 1.76
C HIS A 2 18.28 8.74 1.69
N ILE A 3 17.21 8.37 2.39
CA ILE A 3 16.70 6.98 2.28
C ILE A 3 15.46 6.84 1.38
N TYR A 4 14.64 7.87 1.09
CA TYR A 4 13.42 7.63 0.29
C TYR A 4 12.92 8.79 -0.60
N SER A 5 13.80 9.56 -1.26
CA SER A 5 13.34 10.75 -2.01
C SER A 5 13.33 10.64 -3.54
N GLN A 6 13.65 9.50 -4.17
CA GLN A 6 13.80 9.46 -5.63
C GLN A 6 13.11 8.30 -6.40
N GLU A 7 12.34 7.42 -5.75
CA GLU A 7 11.74 6.26 -6.45
C GLU A 7 10.24 6.04 -6.23
N LEU A 8 9.53 6.98 -5.58
CA LEU A 8 8.10 6.80 -5.27
C LEU A 8 7.21 6.80 -6.53
N ASP A 9 7.68 7.43 -7.62
CA ASP A 9 6.89 7.63 -8.85
C ASP A 9 6.98 6.47 -9.86
N ARG A 10 8.01 5.61 -9.78
CA ARG A 10 8.28 4.65 -10.87
C ARG A 10 7.54 3.32 -10.75
N ASN A 11 7.05 2.93 -9.58
CA ASN A 11 6.46 1.61 -9.36
C ASN A 11 5.04 1.63 -8.77
N SER A 12 4.27 2.71 -8.96
CA SER A 12 2.88 2.78 -8.47
C SER A 12 2.02 1.58 -8.93
N ASN A 13 2.22 1.12 -10.17
CA ASN A 13 1.61 -0.12 -10.70
C ASN A 13 1.96 -1.37 -9.88
N THR A 14 3.20 -1.49 -9.43
CA THR A 14 3.67 -2.66 -8.65
C THR A 14 3.03 -2.64 -7.27
N ILE A 15 2.99 -1.48 -6.61
CA ILE A 15 2.35 -1.34 -5.30
C ILE A 15 0.87 -1.71 -5.38
N GLU A 16 0.16 -1.26 -6.42
CA GLU A 16 -1.25 -1.65 -6.63
C GLU A 16 -1.43 -3.16 -6.79
N VAL A 17 -0.56 -3.82 -7.55
CA VAL A 17 -0.59 -5.29 -7.72
C VAL A 17 -0.32 -6.00 -6.39
N PHE A 18 0.65 -5.53 -5.60
CA PHE A 18 0.94 -6.10 -4.28
C PHE A 18 -0.23 -5.88 -3.31
N VAL A 19 -0.78 -4.68 -3.23
CA VAL A 19 -1.95 -4.37 -2.39
C VAL A 19 -3.15 -5.21 -2.81
N ALA A 20 -3.40 -5.40 -4.11
CA ALA A 20 -4.46 -6.26 -4.61
C ALA A 20 -4.26 -7.74 -4.22
N ARG A 21 -3.02 -8.24 -4.28
CA ARG A 21 -2.68 -9.61 -3.82
C ARG A 21 -2.85 -9.75 -2.30
N LEU A 22 -2.42 -8.75 -1.53
CA LEU A 22 -2.55 -8.74 -0.07
C LEU A 22 -4.02 -8.68 0.35
N ARG A 23 -4.85 -7.85 -0.30
CA ARG A 23 -6.30 -7.80 -0.08
C ARG A 23 -7.01 -9.14 -0.33
N LYS A 24 -6.48 -9.98 -1.22
CA LYS A 24 -7.00 -11.34 -1.44
C LYS A 24 -6.60 -12.34 -0.34
N LYS A 25 -5.49 -12.07 0.36
CA LYS A 25 -4.95 -12.95 1.41
C LYS A 25 -5.40 -12.54 2.81
N LEU A 26 -5.71 -11.27 3.01
CA LEU A 26 -6.12 -10.69 4.29
C LEU A 26 -7.64 -10.52 4.35
N PRO A 27 -8.23 -10.53 5.56
CA PRO A 27 -9.64 -10.24 5.74
C PRO A 27 -10.01 -8.84 5.21
N PRO A 28 -11.25 -8.65 4.74
CA PRO A 28 -11.72 -7.36 4.24
C PRO A 28 -11.59 -6.30 5.35
N GLY A 29 -11.15 -5.09 4.98
CA GLY A 29 -10.88 -4.01 5.94
C GLY A 29 -9.46 -3.96 6.50
N SER A 30 -8.56 -4.88 6.12
CA SER A 30 -7.17 -4.88 6.61
C SER A 30 -6.26 -3.83 5.95
N ILE A 31 -6.65 -3.28 4.80
CA ILE A 31 -5.82 -2.32 4.04
C ILE A 31 -6.66 -1.11 3.60
N GLU A 32 -6.39 0.03 4.22
CA GLU A 32 -7.00 1.32 3.93
C GLU A 32 -6.14 2.13 2.96
N THR A 33 -6.76 2.77 1.97
CA THR A 33 -6.07 3.65 1.02
C THR A 33 -6.29 5.10 1.44
N ILE A 34 -5.23 5.79 1.84
CA ILE A 34 -5.25 7.20 2.22
C ILE A 34 -4.81 8.04 1.01
N ARG A 35 -5.74 8.78 0.42
CA ARG A 35 -5.46 9.61 -0.76
C ARG A 35 -4.41 10.66 -0.42
N GLY A 36 -3.34 10.71 -1.22
CA GLY A 36 -2.22 11.63 -1.02
C GLY A 36 -1.16 11.18 -0.01
N LEU A 37 -1.36 10.04 0.68
CA LEU A 37 -0.37 9.46 1.60
C LEU A 37 0.06 8.03 1.23
N GLY A 38 -0.84 7.20 0.71
CA GLY A 38 -0.55 5.81 0.34
C GLY A 38 -1.50 4.80 0.99
N TYR A 39 -0.97 3.72 1.57
CA TYR A 39 -1.76 2.63 2.14
C TYR A 39 -1.45 2.46 3.63
N ARG A 40 -2.47 2.18 4.44
CA ARG A 40 -2.37 1.88 5.87
C ARG A 40 -2.84 0.46 6.11
N LEU A 41 -2.08 -0.31 6.88
CA LEU A 41 -2.51 -1.60 7.39
C LEU A 41 -3.28 -1.38 8.70
N THR A 42 -4.47 -1.96 8.77
CA THR A 42 -5.33 -1.96 9.94
C THR A 42 -5.60 -3.41 10.31
N CYS A 43 -5.60 -3.73 11.60
CA CYS A 43 -6.12 -5.03 12.02
C CYS A 43 -7.65 -4.90 12.02
N PRO A 44 -8.39 -5.66 11.19
CA PRO A 44 -9.82 -5.74 11.39
C PRO A 44 -10.07 -6.42 12.75
N GLU A 45 -11.01 -5.87 13.52
CA GLU A 45 -11.49 -6.48 14.77
C GLU A 45 -12.31 -7.75 14.50
#